data_AF-A0A959PT57-F1
#
_entry.id   AF-A0A959PT57-F1
#
_cell.length_a   1.000
_cell.length_b   1.000
_cell.length_c   1.000
_cell.angle_alpha   90.00
_cell.angle_beta   90.00
_cell.angle_gamma   90.00
#
_symmetry.space_group_name_H-M   'P 1'
#
loop_
_entity.id
_entity.type
_entity.pdbx_description
1 polymer ?
#
loop_
_entity_poly.entity_id
_entity_poly.type
_entity_poly.pdbx_seq_one_letter_code
_entity_poly.pdbx_strand_id
1 'polypeptide(L)'
;MFKYILLILLAFLLTTTTLFNPAFTQDAVNAKLLSHVPFDVNSNDVWGFEKDGIQYAIIGNANKTSIFSLEDPEHPTLRYEAFGATSIWRDIKEYKNFLYVVADQGSDGIVIIDMNEAPENITHDFFKPKIPLQGDSVLLRKSHNLFIDTKGFCYLAGSNVGNGGVLMFDLNNDPWKPEYMGIENFQYSHDAYVWNDTLYTSEIYVGRMGIYDIADKSNPKLVTNTITPNQFTHNVWGDDKNHLAFTTDERAYAYLTAYDVSDPKNVKQLDVFRPAEKESTGVIPHNTHFKDGFLVTSWYTDGVRVIDAHKPDNLVETAYYDTWDDIYIAHTSYHGAWGAFPYT
;
A
#
# COMPACT_ATOMS: atom_id res chain seq x y z
N MET A 1 38.07 -45.10 -70.55
CA MET A 1 36.62 -44.93 -70.36
C MET A 1 36.41 -44.49 -68.93
N PHE A 2 36.01 -43.24 -68.74
CA PHE A 2 36.11 -42.53 -67.45
C PHE A 2 35.07 -42.99 -66.42
N LYS A 3 35.51 -42.94 -65.16
CA LYS A 3 34.77 -43.08 -63.90
C LYS A 3 33.49 -42.22 -63.87
N TYR A 4 32.49 -42.61 -63.09
CA TYR A 4 31.99 -41.87 -61.89
C TYR A 4 30.87 -42.68 -61.20
N ILE A 5 31.11 -43.03 -59.94
CA ILE A 5 30.10 -43.51 -58.98
C ILE A 5 29.54 -42.26 -58.32
N LEU A 6 28.23 -42.05 -58.42
CA LEU A 6 27.52 -40.95 -57.78
C LEU A 6 27.28 -41.31 -56.31
N LEU A 7 28.10 -40.76 -55.40
CA LEU A 7 27.79 -40.73 -53.97
C LEU A 7 26.75 -39.64 -53.72
N ILE A 8 25.54 -40.04 -53.33
CA ILE A 8 24.54 -39.12 -52.77
C ILE A 8 24.91 -38.93 -51.29
N LEU A 9 25.55 -37.81 -50.96
CA LEU A 9 25.65 -37.34 -49.58
C LEU A 9 24.26 -36.83 -49.16
N LEU A 10 23.57 -37.55 -48.26
CA LEU A 10 22.48 -36.96 -47.49
C LEU A 10 23.10 -35.96 -46.50
N ALA A 11 23.04 -34.68 -46.83
CA ALA A 11 23.25 -33.62 -45.84
C ALA A 11 22.03 -33.61 -44.91
N PHE A 12 22.19 -34.15 -43.69
CA PHE A 12 21.27 -33.84 -42.60
C PHE A 12 21.44 -32.35 -42.29
N LEU A 13 20.50 -31.53 -42.76
CA LEU A 13 20.31 -30.20 -42.21
C LEU A 13 19.82 -30.39 -40.77
N LEU A 14 20.73 -30.34 -39.79
CA LEU A 14 20.33 -30.03 -38.43
C LEU A 14 19.82 -28.59 -38.45
N THR A 15 18.51 -28.42 -38.64
CA THR A 15 17.83 -27.20 -38.23
C THR A 15 17.89 -27.19 -36.72
N THR A 16 18.89 -26.52 -36.15
CA THR A 16 18.82 -26.06 -34.77
C THR A 16 17.64 -25.10 -34.72
N THR A 17 16.47 -25.61 -34.33
CA THR A 17 15.41 -24.76 -33.81
C THR A 17 15.97 -24.16 -32.53
N THR A 18 16.58 -22.99 -32.65
CA THR A 18 16.74 -22.10 -31.50
C THR A 18 15.32 -21.84 -31.03
N LEU A 19 14.91 -22.54 -29.97
CA LEU A 19 13.81 -22.11 -29.13
C LEU A 19 14.23 -20.72 -28.65
N PHE A 20 13.71 -19.69 -29.33
CA PHE A 20 13.59 -18.38 -28.73
C PHE A 20 12.65 -18.60 -27.55
N ASN A 21 13.21 -18.81 -26.36
CA ASN A 21 12.53 -18.34 -25.16
C ASN A 21 12.54 -16.83 -25.31
N PRO A 22 11.40 -16.15 -25.55
CA PRO A 22 11.35 -14.75 -25.21
C PRO A 22 11.62 -14.69 -23.70
N ALA A 23 12.85 -14.32 -23.33
CA ALA A 23 13.07 -13.75 -22.03
C ALA A 23 12.29 -12.43 -22.06
N PHE A 24 11.04 -12.47 -21.64
CA PHE A 24 10.25 -11.26 -21.46
C PHE A 24 10.88 -10.53 -20.27
N THR A 25 11.65 -9.51 -20.60
CA THR A 25 12.12 -8.52 -19.63
C THR A 25 10.90 -7.77 -19.13
N GLN A 26 10.75 -7.65 -17.81
CA GLN A 26 9.81 -6.71 -17.21
C GLN A 26 10.06 -5.32 -17.81
N ASP A 27 8.99 -4.65 -18.26
CA ASP A 27 9.11 -3.35 -18.91
C ASP A 27 9.31 -2.26 -17.86
N ALA A 28 10.16 -1.29 -18.14
CA ALA A 28 10.48 -0.24 -17.19
C ALA A 28 10.99 1.03 -17.88
N VAL A 29 10.61 2.17 -17.32
CA VAL A 29 11.13 3.49 -17.69
C VAL A 29 11.59 4.17 -16.41
N ASN A 30 12.83 4.67 -16.40
CA ASN A 30 13.45 5.39 -15.28
C ASN A 30 13.40 4.63 -13.93
N ALA A 31 13.26 3.31 -13.96
CA ALA A 31 13.26 2.43 -12.80
C ALA A 31 14.18 1.23 -13.05
N LYS A 32 14.75 0.68 -11.97
CA LYS A 32 15.61 -0.51 -12.00
C LYS A 32 15.30 -1.37 -10.78
N LEU A 33 15.01 -2.65 -11.00
CA LEU A 33 14.92 -3.63 -9.93
C LEU A 33 16.32 -3.95 -9.39
N LEU A 34 16.49 -3.89 -8.08
CA LEU A 34 17.75 -4.23 -7.40
C LEU A 34 17.77 -5.69 -6.94
N SER A 35 16.67 -6.19 -6.38
CA SER A 35 16.54 -7.55 -5.87
C SER A 35 15.10 -8.03 -5.92
N HIS A 36 14.91 -9.35 -5.93
CA HIS A 36 13.60 -10.01 -5.83
C HIS A 36 13.71 -11.16 -4.83
N VAL A 37 12.92 -11.07 -3.74
CA VAL A 37 12.85 -12.09 -2.70
C VAL A 37 11.53 -12.83 -2.83
N PRO A 38 11.52 -14.12 -3.25
CA PRO A 38 10.28 -14.88 -3.39
C PRO A 38 9.75 -15.34 -2.02
N PHE A 39 8.42 -15.43 -1.91
CA PHE A 39 7.73 -16.00 -0.75
C PHE A 39 6.87 -17.19 -1.15
N ASP A 40 6.79 -18.19 -0.27
CA ASP A 40 5.95 -19.38 -0.45
C ASP A 40 4.47 -19.13 -0.08
N VAL A 41 4.15 -17.91 0.35
CA VAL A 41 2.81 -17.45 0.73
C VAL A 41 2.53 -16.11 0.08
N ASN A 42 1.25 -15.77 -0.07
CA ASN A 42 0.85 -14.47 -0.60
C ASN A 42 1.42 -13.33 0.25
N SER A 43 1.81 -12.25 -0.44
CA SER A 43 2.23 -10.98 0.17
C SER A 43 1.23 -9.90 -0.22
N ASN A 44 1.03 -8.91 0.64
CA ASN A 44 -0.07 -7.95 0.46
C ASN A 44 0.23 -6.53 0.97
N ASP A 45 1.38 -6.23 1.55
CA ASP A 45 1.75 -4.84 1.90
C ASP A 45 3.25 -4.72 2.08
N VAL A 46 3.76 -3.50 1.98
CA VAL A 46 5.16 -3.15 2.23
C VAL A 46 5.25 -1.81 2.94
N TRP A 47 6.09 -1.77 3.96
CA TRP A 47 6.54 -0.55 4.61
C TRP A 47 8.06 -0.55 4.71
N GLY A 48 8.65 0.59 5.01
CA GLY A 48 10.07 0.70 5.29
C GLY A 48 10.31 1.34 6.65
N PHE A 49 11.46 1.02 7.23
CA PHE A 49 11.89 1.49 8.53
C PHE A 49 13.39 1.76 8.48
N GLU A 50 13.87 2.83 9.10
CA GLU A 50 15.31 3.11 9.23
C GLU A 50 15.72 3.12 10.69
N LYS A 51 16.83 2.45 11.00
CA LYS A 51 17.48 2.55 12.30
C LYS A 51 18.98 2.47 12.17
N ASP A 52 19.66 3.41 12.82
CA ASP A 52 21.12 3.47 12.91
C ASP A 52 21.82 3.41 11.53
N GLY A 53 21.20 4.00 10.51
CA GLY A 53 21.68 4.03 9.12
C GLY A 53 21.39 2.76 8.31
N ILE A 54 20.71 1.77 8.90
CA ILE A 54 20.25 0.57 8.20
C ILE A 54 18.78 0.74 7.84
N GLN A 55 18.46 0.61 6.56
CA GLN A 55 17.09 0.54 6.07
C GLN A 55 16.58 -0.90 6.16
N TYR A 56 15.28 -1.04 6.41
CA TYR A 56 14.59 -2.32 6.52
C TYR A 56 13.35 -2.31 5.63
N ALA A 57 13.13 -3.39 4.89
CA ALA A 57 11.86 -3.67 4.24
C ALA A 57 10.99 -4.52 5.17
N ILE A 58 9.79 -4.04 5.46
CA ILE A 58 8.79 -4.71 6.28
C ILE A 58 7.70 -5.23 5.35
N ILE A 59 7.59 -6.55 5.21
CA ILE A 59 6.72 -7.19 4.24
C ILE A 59 5.56 -7.87 4.95
N GLY A 60 4.34 -7.51 4.57
CA GLY A 60 3.12 -8.21 4.98
C GLY A 60 2.97 -9.50 4.18
N ASN A 61 2.97 -10.64 4.87
CA ASN A 61 2.70 -11.96 4.30
C ASN A 61 1.45 -12.57 4.91
N ALA A 62 0.85 -13.56 4.25
CA ALA A 62 -0.43 -14.13 4.67
C ALA A 62 -0.47 -14.53 6.16
N ASN A 63 0.59 -15.11 6.71
CA ASN A 63 0.64 -15.62 8.09
C ASN A 63 1.66 -14.91 9.00
N LYS A 64 2.33 -13.86 8.52
CA LYS A 64 3.41 -13.19 9.26
C LYS A 64 3.72 -11.80 8.68
N THR A 65 4.51 -11.04 9.42
CA THR A 65 5.23 -9.88 8.90
C THR A 65 6.72 -10.21 8.89
N SER A 66 7.36 -10.18 7.72
CA SER A 66 8.78 -10.48 7.57
C SER A 66 9.60 -9.19 7.47
N ILE A 67 10.71 -9.13 8.20
CA ILE A 67 11.57 -7.95 8.31
C ILE A 67 12.91 -8.26 7.68
N PHE A 68 13.24 -7.58 6.59
CA PHE A 68 14.50 -7.71 5.88
C PHE A 68 15.36 -6.48 6.13
N SER A 69 16.63 -6.68 6.44
CA SER A 69 17.63 -5.62 6.39
C SER A 69 18.05 -5.39 4.94
N LEU A 70 18.14 -4.12 4.56
CA LEU A 70 18.61 -3.61 3.28
C LEU A 70 20.01 -2.98 3.40
N GLU A 71 20.83 -3.43 4.35
CA GLU A 71 22.23 -3.03 4.44
C GLU A 71 22.99 -3.33 3.13
N ASP A 72 22.63 -4.45 2.47
CA ASP A 72 22.92 -4.72 1.07
C ASP A 72 21.58 -4.89 0.31
N PRO A 73 21.08 -3.85 -0.40
CA PRO A 73 19.81 -3.92 -1.13
C PRO A 73 19.79 -4.91 -2.29
N GLU A 74 20.95 -5.31 -2.83
CA GLU A 74 21.04 -6.34 -3.86
C GLU A 74 20.92 -7.75 -3.25
N HIS A 75 21.21 -7.89 -1.95
CA HIS A 75 21.08 -9.14 -1.18
C HIS A 75 20.36 -8.94 0.17
N PRO A 76 19.05 -8.61 0.19
CA PRO A 76 18.31 -8.40 1.42
C PRO A 76 18.40 -9.60 2.37
N THR A 77 18.63 -9.32 3.65
CA THR A 77 18.80 -10.37 4.68
C THR A 77 17.61 -10.40 5.63
N LEU A 78 16.91 -11.54 5.72
CA LEU A 78 15.83 -11.73 6.69
C LEU A 78 16.37 -11.63 8.13
N ARG A 79 15.80 -10.73 8.93
CA ARG A 79 16.16 -10.50 10.33
C ARG A 79 15.13 -11.07 11.30
N TYR A 80 13.84 -10.98 10.96
CA TYR A 80 12.78 -11.40 11.87
C TYR A 80 11.49 -11.74 11.15
N GLU A 81 10.66 -12.56 11.80
CA GLU A 81 9.31 -12.89 11.35
C GLU A 81 8.32 -12.81 12.53
N ALA A 82 7.41 -11.84 12.49
CA ALA A 82 6.32 -11.71 13.44
C ALA A 82 5.12 -12.52 12.96
N PHE A 83 4.96 -13.74 13.46
CA PHE A 83 3.84 -14.61 13.09
C PHE A 83 2.51 -14.13 13.67
N GLY A 84 1.43 -14.28 12.90
CA GLY A 84 0.08 -13.95 13.32
C GLY A 84 -0.97 -14.84 12.67
N ALA A 85 -2.24 -14.53 12.89
CA ALA A 85 -3.37 -15.15 12.23
C ALA A 85 -3.28 -14.99 10.71
N THR A 86 -3.67 -16.02 9.97
CA THR A 86 -3.68 -15.96 8.50
C THR A 86 -4.66 -14.90 7.99
N SER A 87 -4.14 -13.94 7.23
CA SER A 87 -4.88 -12.90 6.53
C SER A 87 -4.17 -12.52 5.25
N ILE A 88 -4.89 -12.50 4.12
CA ILE A 88 -4.34 -11.94 2.86
C ILE A 88 -4.37 -10.41 2.82
N TRP A 89 -4.81 -9.76 3.91
CA TRP A 89 -4.79 -8.31 4.13
C TRP A 89 -4.14 -7.99 5.47
N ARG A 90 -3.04 -7.26 5.40
CA ARG A 90 -2.26 -6.67 6.47
C ARG A 90 -1.89 -5.26 6.06
N ASP A 91 -1.79 -4.36 7.02
CA ASP A 91 -1.23 -3.03 6.79
C ASP A 91 -0.24 -2.73 7.91
N ILE A 92 0.84 -2.05 7.55
CA ILE A 92 2.00 -1.81 8.43
C ILE A 92 2.29 -0.31 8.47
N LYS A 93 2.53 0.24 9.67
CA LYS A 93 3.07 1.59 9.87
C LYS A 93 4.10 1.60 11.00
N GLU A 94 4.95 2.62 11.01
CA GLU A 94 5.94 2.83 12.08
C GLU A 94 5.61 4.03 12.97
N TYR A 95 6.09 3.97 14.21
CA TYR A 95 6.23 5.14 15.07
C TYR A 95 7.43 4.99 15.98
N LYS A 96 8.38 5.93 15.92
CA LYS A 96 9.67 5.82 16.61
C LYS A 96 10.31 4.47 16.26
N ASN A 97 10.69 3.65 17.24
CA ASN A 97 11.29 2.33 17.04
C ASN A 97 10.28 1.18 17.13
N PHE A 98 9.01 1.41 16.79
CA PHE A 98 7.96 0.39 16.82
C PHE A 98 7.25 0.30 15.48
N LEU A 99 6.89 -0.92 15.09
CA LEU A 99 6.00 -1.19 13.97
C LEU A 99 4.65 -1.63 14.51
N TYR A 100 3.58 -1.15 13.87
CA TYR A 100 2.20 -1.48 14.18
C TYR A 100 1.61 -2.14 12.96
N VAL A 101 1.07 -3.35 13.16
CA VAL A 101 0.52 -4.15 12.08
C VAL A 101 -0.91 -4.55 12.43
N VAL A 102 -1.82 -4.33 11.49
CA VAL A 102 -3.19 -4.84 11.57
C VAL A 102 -3.45 -5.88 10.49
N ALA A 103 -4.54 -6.62 10.64
CA ALA A 103 -5.00 -7.57 9.64
C ALA A 103 -6.53 -7.58 9.59
N ASP A 104 -7.11 -7.72 8.38
CA ASP A 104 -8.57 -7.74 8.19
C ASP A 104 -9.21 -9.14 8.36
N GLN A 105 -8.38 -10.12 8.71
CA GLN A 105 -8.81 -11.48 9.03
C GLN A 105 -8.14 -11.94 10.33
N GLY A 106 -8.75 -12.92 10.99
CA GLY A 106 -8.27 -13.41 12.27
C GLY A 106 -8.75 -12.57 13.46
N SER A 107 -7.94 -12.56 14.52
CA SER A 107 -8.32 -11.93 15.79
C SER A 107 -7.12 -11.37 16.56
N ASP A 108 -6.12 -10.88 15.85
CA ASP A 108 -4.84 -10.45 16.42
C ASP A 108 -4.87 -9.05 17.04
N GLY A 109 -5.92 -8.25 16.77
CA GLY A 109 -5.94 -6.85 17.17
C GLY A 109 -4.86 -6.08 16.42
N ILE A 110 -3.95 -5.47 17.17
CA ILE A 110 -2.74 -4.83 16.65
C ILE A 110 -1.53 -5.70 17.04
N VAL A 111 -0.75 -6.14 16.06
CA VAL A 111 0.58 -6.73 16.32
C VAL A 111 1.57 -5.58 16.44
N ILE A 112 2.24 -5.47 17.59
CA ILE A 112 3.22 -4.42 17.88
C ILE A 112 4.58 -5.09 17.87
N ILE A 113 5.50 -4.57 17.05
CA ILE A 113 6.86 -5.10 16.88
C ILE A 113 7.85 -4.07 17.40
N ASP A 114 8.72 -4.48 18.31
CA ASP A 114 9.76 -3.65 18.90
C ASP A 114 11.06 -3.75 18.09
N MET A 115 11.50 -2.62 17.56
CA MET A 115 12.72 -2.46 16.77
C MET A 115 13.86 -1.77 17.55
N ASN A 116 13.71 -1.51 18.87
CA ASN A 116 14.72 -0.77 19.64
C ASN A 116 16.10 -1.43 19.65
N GLU A 117 16.15 -2.76 19.65
CA GLU A 117 17.38 -3.56 19.65
C GLU A 117 17.61 -4.23 18.28
N ALA A 118 16.97 -3.76 17.21
CA ALA A 118 17.25 -4.24 15.86
C ALA A 118 18.66 -3.83 15.40
N PRO A 119 19.38 -4.69 14.65
CA PRO A 119 18.94 -6.00 14.14
C PRO A 119 19.12 -7.18 15.12
N GLU A 120 19.75 -7.01 16.27
CA GLU A 120 20.16 -8.10 17.17
C GLU A 120 18.99 -8.79 17.87
N ASN A 121 17.97 -8.02 18.27
CA ASN A 121 16.81 -8.52 19.00
C ASN A 121 15.56 -7.74 18.58
N ILE A 122 14.66 -8.45 17.91
CA ILE A 122 13.35 -7.95 17.48
C ILE A 122 12.30 -8.84 18.15
N THR A 123 11.28 -8.23 18.75
CA THR A 123 10.20 -8.96 19.43
C THR A 123 8.84 -8.40 19.04
N HIS A 124 7.77 -9.17 19.22
CA HIS A 124 6.41 -8.70 19.00
C HIS A 124 5.44 -9.26 20.03
N ASP A 125 4.33 -8.56 20.22
CA ASP A 125 3.19 -8.98 21.04
C ASP A 125 1.88 -8.44 20.45
N PHE A 126 0.76 -8.93 20.96
CA PHE A 126 -0.58 -8.63 20.46
C PHE A 126 -1.33 -7.72 21.41
N PHE A 127 -1.72 -6.54 20.93
CA PHE A 127 -2.57 -5.62 21.65
C PHE A 127 -4.04 -5.75 21.21
N LYS A 128 -4.90 -6.18 22.14
CA LYS A 128 -6.34 -6.46 21.90
C LYS A 128 -7.22 -5.74 22.93
N PRO A 129 -7.32 -4.40 22.87
CA PRO A 129 -8.11 -3.65 23.82
C PRO A 129 -9.61 -3.93 23.66
N LYS A 130 -10.37 -3.70 24.73
CA LYS A 130 -11.83 -3.57 24.66
C LYS A 130 -12.18 -2.10 24.48
N ILE A 131 -12.84 -1.77 23.38
CA ILE A 131 -13.20 -0.40 23.01
C ILE A 131 -14.61 -0.08 23.52
N PRO A 132 -14.80 1.00 24.30
CA PRO A 132 -16.12 1.43 24.73
C PRO A 132 -16.99 1.84 23.55
N LEU A 133 -18.20 1.29 23.45
CA LEU A 133 -19.16 1.63 22.39
C LEU A 133 -20.60 1.53 22.92
N GLN A 134 -21.34 2.64 22.89
CA GLN A 134 -22.77 2.72 23.23
C GLN A 134 -23.18 2.04 24.55
N GLY A 135 -22.32 2.14 25.58
CA GLY A 135 -22.61 1.57 26.92
C GLY A 135 -22.16 0.11 27.11
N ASP A 136 -21.53 -0.49 26.11
CA ASP A 136 -20.82 -1.77 26.21
C ASP A 136 -19.33 -1.60 25.81
N SER A 137 -18.60 -2.69 25.67
CA SER A 137 -17.25 -2.74 25.17
C SER A 137 -17.06 -3.86 24.15
N VAL A 138 -16.41 -3.55 23.03
CA VAL A 138 -16.15 -4.50 21.94
C VAL A 138 -14.67 -4.82 21.90
N LEU A 139 -14.31 -6.12 21.88
CA LEU A 139 -12.91 -6.52 21.69
C LEU A 139 -12.43 -6.14 20.29
N LEU A 140 -11.34 -5.37 20.20
CA LEU A 140 -10.64 -5.12 18.95
C LEU A 140 -9.97 -6.43 18.50
N ARG A 141 -10.40 -6.95 17.35
CA ARG A 141 -9.91 -8.21 16.78
C ARG A 141 -9.19 -8.00 15.46
N LYS A 142 -9.64 -7.03 14.66
CA LYS A 142 -9.13 -6.80 13.31
C LYS A 142 -9.36 -5.37 12.86
N SER A 143 -8.54 -4.93 11.90
CA SER A 143 -8.67 -3.66 11.17
C SER A 143 -8.14 -3.82 9.76
N HIS A 144 -8.69 -3.03 8.83
CA HIS A 144 -8.30 -3.10 7.42
C HIS A 144 -6.98 -2.37 7.16
N ASN A 145 -6.89 -1.12 7.61
CA ASN A 145 -5.72 -0.25 7.42
C ASN A 145 -5.36 0.50 8.71
N LEU A 146 -4.15 1.06 8.77
CA LEU A 146 -3.78 2.05 9.77
C LEU A 146 -2.96 3.20 9.20
N PHE A 147 -3.10 4.37 9.82
CA PHE A 147 -2.23 5.53 9.62
C PHE A 147 -1.66 5.97 10.97
N ILE A 148 -0.43 6.46 10.98
CA ILE A 148 0.17 7.05 12.18
C ILE A 148 0.69 8.44 11.82
N ASP A 149 0.23 9.45 12.56
CA ASP A 149 0.69 10.82 12.36
C ASP A 149 2.01 11.11 13.09
N THR A 150 2.64 12.23 12.73
CA THR A 150 3.91 12.67 13.35
C THR A 150 3.77 13.08 14.81
N LYS A 151 2.53 13.24 15.33
CA LYS A 151 2.25 13.53 16.74
C LYS A 151 2.14 12.25 17.57
N GLY A 152 2.17 11.07 16.95
CA GLY A 152 2.08 9.78 17.62
C GLY A 152 0.66 9.30 17.87
N PHE A 153 -0.29 9.72 17.06
CA PHE A 153 -1.62 9.14 17.05
C PHE A 153 -1.74 8.08 15.97
N CYS A 154 -2.26 6.92 16.34
CA CYS A 154 -2.58 5.81 15.45
C CYS A 154 -4.07 5.81 15.13
N TYR A 155 -4.38 5.67 13.85
CA TYR A 155 -5.71 5.74 13.26
C TYR A 155 -6.00 4.40 12.59
N LEU A 156 -6.92 3.60 13.15
CA LEU A 156 -7.28 2.29 12.58
C LEU A 156 -8.56 2.41 11.77
N ALA A 157 -8.49 2.15 10.47
CA ALA A 157 -9.62 2.18 9.56
C ALA A 157 -10.17 0.76 9.31
N GLY A 158 -11.50 0.65 9.19
CA GLY A 158 -12.14 -0.59 8.76
C GLY A 158 -12.16 -1.69 9.82
N SER A 159 -12.16 -1.31 11.09
CA SER A 159 -12.14 -2.27 12.20
C SER A 159 -13.47 -3.00 12.41
N ASN A 160 -13.44 -4.07 13.20
CA ASN A 160 -14.67 -4.75 13.64
C ASN A 160 -15.48 -4.00 14.71
N VAL A 161 -15.09 -2.76 15.07
CA VAL A 161 -15.74 -1.94 16.09
C VAL A 161 -16.60 -0.87 15.41
N GLY A 162 -17.80 -0.64 15.93
CA GLY A 162 -18.71 0.35 15.38
C GLY A 162 -19.14 0.03 13.94
N ASN A 163 -19.12 1.05 13.09
CA ASN A 163 -19.42 0.97 11.67
C ASN A 163 -18.16 0.69 10.82
N GLY A 164 -17.02 0.40 11.47
CA GLY A 164 -15.73 0.28 10.79
C GLY A 164 -15.18 1.63 10.30
N GLY A 165 -15.53 2.72 10.99
CA GLY A 165 -14.88 4.01 10.79
C GLY A 165 -13.45 4.02 11.33
N VAL A 166 -12.98 5.17 11.83
CA VAL A 166 -11.59 5.35 12.26
C VAL A 166 -11.47 5.41 13.78
N LEU A 167 -10.88 4.36 14.39
CA LEU A 167 -10.49 4.36 15.80
C LEU A 167 -9.20 5.15 15.99
N MET A 168 -9.09 5.93 17.07
CA MET A 168 -7.93 6.77 17.36
C MET A 168 -7.26 6.32 18.66
N PHE A 169 -5.93 6.16 18.62
CA PHE A 169 -5.11 5.80 19.78
C PHE A 169 -3.90 6.72 19.93
N ASP A 170 -3.47 7.01 21.15
CA ASP A 170 -2.23 7.70 21.47
C ASP A 170 -1.11 6.68 21.76
N LEU A 171 0.02 6.82 21.07
CA LEU A 171 1.20 5.95 21.17
C LEU A 171 2.31 6.52 22.07
N ASN A 172 2.16 7.75 22.59
CA ASN A 172 3.28 8.48 23.17
C ASN A 172 3.74 7.95 24.53
N ASN A 173 2.81 7.42 25.33
CA ASN A 173 3.07 7.01 26.71
C ASN A 173 3.66 5.59 26.81
N ASP A 174 2.97 4.62 26.22
CA ASP A 174 3.38 3.21 26.19
C ASP A 174 3.11 2.64 24.79
N PRO A 175 4.15 2.44 23.96
CA PRO A 175 3.97 1.96 22.59
C PRO A 175 3.35 0.55 22.54
N TRP A 176 3.47 -0.25 23.61
CA TRP A 176 2.86 -1.58 23.75
C TRP A 176 1.39 -1.53 24.17
N LYS A 177 0.95 -0.39 24.73
CA LYS A 177 -0.42 -0.20 25.21
C LYS A 177 -0.99 1.15 24.76
N PRO A 178 -1.25 1.32 23.45
CA PRO A 178 -1.89 2.51 22.91
C PRO A 178 -3.17 2.90 23.68
N GLU A 179 -3.29 4.18 24.03
CA GLU A 179 -4.44 4.70 24.77
C GLU A 179 -5.58 5.07 23.80
N TYR A 180 -6.79 4.55 24.02
CA TYR A 180 -7.93 4.86 23.16
C TYR A 180 -8.44 6.30 23.36
N MET A 181 -8.51 7.07 22.29
CA MET A 181 -8.86 8.50 22.30
C MET A 181 -10.27 8.80 21.79
N GLY A 182 -10.82 7.93 20.94
CA GLY A 182 -12.14 8.11 20.35
C GLY A 182 -12.29 7.43 18.99
N ILE A 183 -13.43 7.67 18.34
CA ILE A 183 -13.80 7.04 17.07
C ILE A 183 -14.56 8.02 16.17
N GLU A 184 -14.15 8.14 14.92
CA GLU A 184 -15.00 8.65 13.84
C GLU A 184 -15.83 7.45 13.34
N ASN A 185 -17.15 7.53 13.40
CA ASN A 185 -18.03 6.37 13.18
C ASN A 185 -19.24 6.65 12.28
N PHE A 186 -19.14 7.65 11.41
CA PHE A 186 -20.22 8.04 10.49
C PHE A 186 -20.38 7.05 9.35
N GLN A 187 -19.27 6.52 8.81
CA GLN A 187 -19.26 5.51 7.74
C GLN A 187 -18.11 4.51 7.91
N TYR A 188 -18.17 3.42 7.15
CA TYR A 188 -17.02 2.53 6.99
C TYR A 188 -15.89 3.28 6.27
N SER A 189 -14.68 3.23 6.84
CA SER A 189 -13.47 3.78 6.24
C SER A 189 -12.54 2.63 5.85
N HIS A 190 -12.16 2.56 4.59
CA HIS A 190 -11.22 1.57 4.08
C HIS A 190 -9.77 1.96 4.39
N ASP A 191 -9.48 3.25 4.27
CA ASP A 191 -8.17 3.84 4.50
C ASP A 191 -8.36 5.21 5.17
N ALA A 192 -7.29 5.74 5.77
CA ALA A 192 -7.31 7.02 6.48
C ALA A 192 -5.98 7.76 6.32
N TYR A 193 -6.06 9.09 6.22
CA TYR A 193 -4.91 9.97 6.26
C TYR A 193 -5.22 11.14 7.19
N VAL A 194 -4.26 11.56 8.00
CA VAL A 194 -4.45 12.67 8.93
C VAL A 194 -3.38 13.73 8.75
N TRP A 195 -3.83 14.98 8.63
CA TRP A 195 -2.97 16.14 8.70
C TRP A 195 -3.51 17.17 9.68
N ASN A 196 -2.71 17.48 10.70
CA ASN A 196 -3.01 18.52 11.69
C ASN A 196 -4.47 18.51 12.19
N ASP A 197 -4.90 17.37 12.72
CA ASP A 197 -6.24 17.14 13.25
C ASP A 197 -7.38 17.26 12.22
N THR A 198 -7.06 17.21 10.92
CA THR A 198 -8.01 16.95 9.83
C THR A 198 -7.85 15.51 9.39
N LEU A 199 -8.91 14.72 9.50
CA LEU A 199 -8.97 13.33 9.07
C LEU A 199 -9.63 13.23 7.70
N TYR A 200 -8.93 12.60 6.76
CA TYR A 200 -9.41 12.21 5.45
C TYR A 200 -9.69 10.72 5.46
N THR A 201 -10.87 10.30 4.99
CA THR A 201 -11.28 8.90 4.95
C THR A 201 -11.57 8.45 3.53
N SER A 202 -11.28 7.18 3.25
CA SER A 202 -11.65 6.50 2.01
C SER A 202 -12.90 5.65 2.25
N GLU A 203 -14.08 6.17 1.94
CA GLU A 203 -15.35 5.50 2.27
C GLU A 203 -15.80 4.59 1.12
N ILE A 204 -15.05 3.50 0.88
CA ILE A 204 -15.11 2.65 -0.31
C ILE A 204 -16.51 2.20 -0.72
N TYR A 205 -17.39 1.88 0.23
CA TYR A 205 -18.74 1.38 -0.06
C TYR A 205 -19.71 2.46 -0.53
N VAL A 206 -19.49 3.71 -0.15
CA VAL A 206 -20.31 4.87 -0.57
C VAL A 206 -19.61 5.72 -1.62
N GLY A 207 -18.35 5.40 -1.94
CA GLY A 207 -17.62 5.94 -3.09
C GLY A 207 -17.24 7.41 -2.96
N ARG A 208 -16.83 7.83 -1.76
CA ARG A 208 -16.42 9.21 -1.50
C ARG A 208 -15.23 9.31 -0.56
N MET A 209 -14.50 10.40 -0.69
CA MET A 209 -13.57 10.89 0.32
C MET A 209 -14.34 11.68 1.38
N GLY A 210 -14.23 11.29 2.65
CA GLY A 210 -14.76 12.05 3.78
C GLY A 210 -13.69 12.96 4.38
N ILE A 211 -14.09 14.13 4.90
CA ILE A 211 -13.20 15.05 5.61
C ILE A 211 -13.82 15.42 6.96
N TYR A 212 -13.07 15.18 8.04
CA TYR A 212 -13.52 15.34 9.42
C TYR A 212 -12.55 16.23 10.22
N ASP A 213 -13.11 17.06 11.10
CA ASP A 213 -12.36 17.72 12.17
C ASP A 213 -12.28 16.77 13.37
N ILE A 214 -11.06 16.45 13.78
CA ILE A 214 -10.75 15.56 14.90
C ILE A 214 -9.87 16.25 15.96
N ALA A 215 -9.90 17.58 16.04
CA ALA A 215 -9.18 18.34 17.09
C ALA A 215 -9.60 17.88 18.49
N ASP A 216 -10.89 17.55 18.65
CA ASP A 216 -11.39 16.74 19.75
C ASP A 216 -11.63 15.32 19.26
N LYS A 217 -10.66 14.43 19.50
CA LYS A 217 -10.69 13.01 19.07
C LYS A 217 -11.89 12.24 19.65
N SER A 218 -12.46 12.72 20.75
CA SER A 218 -13.65 12.12 21.38
C SER A 218 -14.97 12.55 20.72
N ASN A 219 -14.94 13.59 19.88
CA ASN A 219 -16.10 14.14 19.19
C ASN A 219 -15.78 14.58 17.74
N PRO A 220 -15.48 13.63 16.83
CA PRO A 220 -15.23 13.93 15.42
C PRO A 220 -16.43 14.59 14.74
N LYS A 221 -16.16 15.53 13.84
CA LYS A 221 -17.20 16.27 13.10
C LYS A 221 -16.96 16.20 11.61
N LEU A 222 -17.96 15.75 10.86
CA LEU A 222 -17.94 15.84 9.40
C LEU A 222 -17.86 17.31 8.96
N VAL A 223 -16.85 17.63 8.15
CA VAL A 223 -16.68 18.95 7.52
C VAL A 223 -17.31 18.93 6.13
N THR A 224 -16.89 17.97 5.29
CA THR A 224 -17.45 17.75 3.96
C THR A 224 -17.20 16.31 3.50
N ASN A 225 -17.73 15.96 2.33
CA ASN A 225 -17.35 14.77 1.59
C ASN A 225 -17.39 15.06 0.09
N THR A 226 -16.63 14.30 -0.70
CA THR A 226 -16.54 14.44 -2.16
C THR A 226 -16.58 13.06 -2.82
N ILE A 227 -17.51 12.86 -3.75
CA ILE A 227 -17.64 11.61 -4.52
C ILE A 227 -16.42 11.48 -5.45
N THR A 228 -15.76 10.32 -5.46
CA THR A 228 -14.63 10.05 -6.35
C THR A 228 -15.11 9.56 -7.73
N PRO A 229 -14.30 9.70 -8.80
CA PRO A 229 -14.76 9.52 -10.18
C PRO A 229 -15.41 8.15 -10.46
N ASN A 230 -14.87 7.07 -9.88
CA ASN A 230 -15.37 5.72 -10.06
C ASN A 230 -16.14 5.19 -8.82
N GLN A 231 -16.36 6.04 -7.81
CA GLN A 231 -17.17 5.76 -6.62
C GLN A 231 -16.73 4.47 -5.89
N PHE A 232 -15.44 4.34 -5.64
CA PHE A 232 -14.87 3.21 -4.90
C PHE A 232 -13.61 3.61 -4.14
N THR A 233 -13.71 4.72 -3.43
CA THR A 233 -12.58 5.39 -2.79
C THR A 233 -11.86 4.43 -1.87
N HIS A 234 -10.68 4.00 -2.29
CA HIS A 234 -9.92 2.94 -1.66
C HIS A 234 -8.82 3.51 -0.77
N ASN A 235 -8.05 4.45 -1.31
CA ASN A 235 -6.92 5.09 -0.65
C ASN A 235 -7.04 6.61 -0.73
N VAL A 236 -6.52 7.28 0.30
CA VAL A 236 -6.38 8.73 0.35
C VAL A 236 -5.02 9.07 0.94
N TRP A 237 -4.31 9.99 0.31
CA TRP A 237 -3.02 10.49 0.79
C TRP A 237 -2.88 11.98 0.52
N GLY A 238 -2.35 12.75 1.48
CA GLY A 238 -2.13 14.19 1.33
C GLY A 238 -0.71 14.54 0.90
N ASP A 239 -0.51 15.79 0.51
CA ASP A 239 0.82 16.37 0.36
C ASP A 239 1.38 16.91 1.69
N ASP A 240 2.65 17.32 1.70
CA ASP A 240 3.35 17.83 2.89
C ASP A 240 2.90 19.24 3.36
N LYS A 241 1.87 19.83 2.74
CA LYS A 241 1.34 21.16 3.10
C LYS A 241 -0.17 21.16 3.30
N ASN A 242 -0.83 20.00 3.15
CA ASN A 242 -2.27 19.84 3.28
C ASN A 242 -3.08 20.81 2.43
N HIS A 243 -2.63 20.97 1.19
CA HIS A 243 -3.38 21.69 0.17
C HIS A 243 -3.88 20.75 -0.93
N LEU A 244 -3.37 19.52 -0.98
CA LEU A 244 -3.73 18.50 -1.95
C LEU A 244 -4.10 17.20 -1.25
N ALA A 245 -5.05 16.50 -1.83
CA ALA A 245 -5.35 15.11 -1.51
C ALA A 245 -5.36 14.30 -2.80
N PHE A 246 -4.88 13.07 -2.74
CA PHE A 246 -4.83 12.14 -3.84
C PHE A 246 -5.59 10.89 -3.45
N THR A 247 -6.47 10.42 -4.33
CA THR A 247 -7.23 9.20 -4.09
C THR A 247 -7.09 8.23 -5.24
N THR A 248 -7.29 6.96 -4.94
CA THR A 248 -7.51 5.92 -5.96
C THR A 248 -8.84 5.23 -5.71
N ASP A 249 -9.48 4.79 -6.79
CA ASP A 249 -10.64 3.91 -6.72
C ASP A 249 -10.19 2.50 -7.12
N GLU A 250 -10.20 1.53 -6.22
CA GLU A 250 -9.60 0.21 -6.46
C GLU A 250 -10.53 -0.71 -7.28
N ARG A 251 -10.77 -0.34 -8.53
CA ARG A 251 -11.53 -1.14 -9.49
C ARG A 251 -11.03 -0.96 -10.90
N ALA A 252 -11.44 -1.87 -11.78
CA ALA A 252 -11.08 -1.81 -13.20
C ALA A 252 -11.44 -0.46 -13.81
N TYR A 253 -10.54 0.07 -14.66
CA TYR A 253 -10.68 1.34 -15.38
C TYR A 253 -10.67 2.60 -14.51
N ALA A 254 -10.32 2.49 -13.24
CA ALA A 254 -10.31 3.61 -12.34
C ALA A 254 -9.10 4.53 -12.46
N TYR A 255 -9.21 5.70 -11.83
CA TYR A 255 -8.21 6.74 -11.85
C TYR A 255 -7.52 6.91 -10.49
N LEU A 256 -6.25 7.32 -10.56
CA LEU A 256 -5.64 8.18 -9.55
C LEU A 256 -6.20 9.59 -9.73
N THR A 257 -6.65 10.25 -8.67
CA THR A 257 -7.31 11.56 -8.76
C THR A 257 -6.66 12.56 -7.81
N ALA A 258 -6.37 13.76 -8.30
CA ALA A 258 -5.86 14.86 -7.49
C ALA A 258 -6.97 15.85 -7.13
N TYR A 259 -6.95 16.35 -5.90
CA TYR A 259 -7.89 17.32 -5.37
C TYR A 259 -7.18 18.49 -4.69
N ASP A 260 -7.66 19.72 -4.89
CA ASP A 260 -7.37 20.87 -4.02
C ASP A 260 -8.27 20.79 -2.78
N VAL A 261 -7.63 20.68 -1.62
CA VAL A 261 -8.28 20.61 -0.29
C VAL A 261 -7.84 21.78 0.61
N SER A 262 -7.24 22.83 0.05
CA SER A 262 -6.79 24.02 0.79
C SER A 262 -7.93 24.74 1.53
N ASP A 263 -9.15 24.67 0.98
CA ASP A 263 -10.40 24.93 1.70
C ASP A 263 -11.18 23.60 1.84
N PRO A 264 -11.13 22.94 3.01
CA PRO A 264 -11.81 21.67 3.24
C PRO A 264 -13.33 21.73 3.07
N LYS A 265 -13.95 22.92 2.98
CA LYS A 265 -15.40 23.05 2.70
C LYS A 265 -15.70 23.18 1.20
N ASN A 266 -14.67 23.34 0.37
CA ASN A 266 -14.78 23.56 -1.06
C ASN A 266 -13.69 22.78 -1.81
N VAL A 267 -13.76 21.46 -1.69
CA VAL A 267 -12.85 20.54 -2.38
C VAL A 267 -13.07 20.62 -3.89
N LYS A 268 -11.98 20.70 -4.66
CA LYS A 268 -12.03 20.72 -6.12
C LYS A 268 -11.22 19.58 -6.68
N GLN A 269 -11.80 18.78 -7.56
CA GLN A 269 -11.03 17.87 -8.40
C GLN A 269 -10.17 18.69 -9.37
N LEU A 270 -8.89 18.37 -9.45
CA LEU A 270 -7.92 19.06 -10.31
C LEU A 270 -7.65 18.26 -11.58
N ASP A 271 -7.26 17.00 -11.43
CA ASP A 271 -6.93 16.12 -12.54
C ASP A 271 -7.15 14.65 -12.19
N VAL A 272 -7.20 13.80 -13.22
CA VAL A 272 -7.25 12.35 -13.12
C VAL A 272 -6.14 11.74 -13.96
N PHE A 273 -5.48 10.72 -13.44
CA PHE A 273 -4.45 9.98 -14.13
C PHE A 273 -4.81 8.51 -14.21
N ARG A 274 -4.57 7.95 -15.40
CA ARG A 274 -4.48 6.51 -15.68
C ARG A 274 -3.50 6.34 -16.84
N PRO A 275 -2.71 5.25 -16.89
CA PRO A 275 -1.76 5.05 -17.97
C PRO A 275 -2.44 5.02 -19.33
N ALA A 276 -1.98 5.88 -20.25
CA ALA A 276 -2.63 6.12 -21.54
C ALA A 276 -2.62 4.86 -22.43
N GLU A 277 -1.53 4.11 -22.39
CA GLU A 277 -1.34 2.84 -23.09
C GLU A 277 -2.20 1.70 -22.52
N LYS A 278 -2.78 1.89 -21.33
CA LYS A 278 -3.62 0.92 -20.62
C LYS A 278 -5.09 1.36 -20.51
N GLU A 279 -5.49 2.41 -21.25
CA GLU A 279 -6.87 2.92 -21.18
C GLU A 279 -7.94 1.87 -21.49
N SER A 280 -7.63 0.91 -22.37
CA SER A 280 -8.55 -0.14 -22.79
C SER A 280 -8.40 -1.45 -22.00
N THR A 281 -7.41 -1.58 -21.12
CA THR A 281 -7.09 -2.86 -20.46
C THR A 281 -7.71 -2.99 -19.08
N GLY A 282 -8.16 -1.89 -18.48
CA GLY A 282 -8.88 -1.91 -17.20
C GLY A 282 -7.99 -2.20 -16.00
N VAL A 283 -6.72 -1.77 -16.06
CA VAL A 283 -5.79 -1.79 -14.92
C VAL A 283 -6.40 -1.14 -13.66
N ILE A 284 -6.00 -1.63 -12.50
CA ILE A 284 -6.58 -1.27 -11.19
C ILE A 284 -5.52 -0.53 -10.36
N PRO A 285 -5.71 0.77 -10.05
CA PRO A 285 -4.84 1.43 -9.09
C PRO A 285 -5.10 0.91 -7.67
N HIS A 286 -4.06 0.83 -6.85
CA HIS A 286 -4.14 0.55 -5.42
C HIS A 286 -3.67 1.79 -4.65
N ASN A 287 -2.76 1.70 -3.67
CA ASN A 287 -2.36 2.86 -2.87
C ASN A 287 -1.42 3.81 -3.62
N THR A 288 -1.63 5.11 -3.42
CA THR A 288 -0.71 6.17 -3.81
C THR A 288 -0.08 6.82 -2.59
N HIS A 289 1.19 7.19 -2.72
CA HIS A 289 1.95 7.91 -1.69
C HIS A 289 2.62 9.13 -2.31
N PHE A 290 2.56 10.27 -1.62
CA PHE A 290 3.20 11.52 -2.06
C PHE A 290 4.60 11.67 -1.47
N LYS A 291 5.63 11.83 -2.31
CA LYS A 291 6.99 12.15 -1.90
C LYS A 291 7.59 13.21 -2.82
N ASP A 292 7.99 14.35 -2.27
CA ASP A 292 8.74 15.40 -2.98
C ASP A 292 8.10 15.85 -4.31
N GLY A 293 6.77 15.96 -4.35
CA GLY A 293 6.04 16.35 -5.57
C GLY A 293 5.74 15.21 -6.54
N PHE A 294 6.09 13.97 -6.20
CA PHE A 294 5.77 12.77 -6.98
C PHE A 294 4.78 11.88 -6.23
N LEU A 295 3.93 11.20 -7.00
CA LEU A 295 3.02 10.16 -6.51
C LEU A 295 3.60 8.81 -6.91
N VAL A 296 3.95 7.99 -5.91
CA VAL A 296 4.38 6.61 -6.12
C VAL A 296 3.18 5.71 -5.85
N THR A 297 2.67 5.09 -6.92
CA THR A 297 1.40 4.36 -6.90
C THR A 297 1.65 2.91 -7.26
N SER A 298 1.13 1.98 -6.44
CA SER A 298 1.04 0.58 -6.82
C SER A 298 -0.21 0.35 -7.68
N TRP A 299 -0.06 -0.45 -8.74
CA TRP A 299 -1.07 -0.59 -9.79
C TRP A 299 -1.27 -2.06 -10.20
N TYR A 300 -1.25 -2.97 -9.23
CA TYR A 300 -1.49 -4.40 -9.43
C TYR A 300 -0.72 -4.97 -10.63
N THR A 301 -1.44 -5.44 -11.66
CA THR A 301 -0.88 -6.10 -12.85
C THR A 301 -0.12 -5.16 -13.77
N ASP A 302 0.00 -3.89 -13.39
CA ASP A 302 0.68 -2.84 -14.13
C ASP A 302 1.87 -2.28 -13.34
N GLY A 303 2.19 -2.91 -12.20
CA GLY A 303 3.40 -2.66 -11.43
C GLY A 303 3.37 -1.38 -10.60
N VAL A 304 4.54 -0.76 -10.48
CA VAL A 304 4.71 0.49 -9.73
C VAL A 304 4.87 1.64 -10.73
N ARG A 305 4.14 2.73 -10.50
CA ARG A 305 4.14 3.92 -11.36
C ARG A 305 4.47 5.17 -10.55
N VAL A 306 5.22 6.08 -11.16
CA VAL A 306 5.65 7.35 -10.55
C VAL A 306 5.15 8.51 -11.39
N ILE A 307 4.27 9.32 -10.79
CA ILE A 307 3.56 10.42 -11.44
C ILE A 307 4.07 11.74 -10.86
N ASP A 308 4.52 12.66 -11.71
CA ASP A 308 4.84 14.03 -11.33
C ASP A 308 3.55 14.81 -11.04
N ALA A 309 3.45 15.33 -9.81
CA ALA A 309 2.34 16.11 -9.30
C ALA A 309 2.76 17.56 -8.91
N HIS A 310 3.91 18.05 -9.37
CA HIS A 310 4.32 19.46 -9.17
C HIS A 310 3.33 20.45 -9.81
N LYS A 311 2.59 20.00 -10.83
CA LYS A 311 1.40 20.66 -11.38
C LYS A 311 0.20 19.74 -11.18
N PRO A 312 -0.52 19.84 -10.06
CA PRO A 312 -1.56 18.87 -9.68
C PRO A 312 -2.82 18.94 -10.56
N ASP A 313 -2.94 19.95 -11.41
CA ASP A 313 -3.94 20.08 -12.48
C ASP A 313 -3.47 19.50 -13.83
N ASN A 314 -2.30 18.88 -13.87
CA ASN A 314 -1.74 18.17 -15.03
C ASN A 314 -0.72 17.12 -14.56
N LEU A 315 -1.23 15.96 -14.15
CA LEU A 315 -0.45 14.81 -13.72
C LEU A 315 0.27 14.14 -14.90
N VAL A 316 1.56 13.84 -14.74
CA VAL A 316 2.38 13.26 -15.82
C VAL A 316 3.20 12.09 -15.30
N GLU A 317 3.12 10.93 -15.94
CA GLU A 317 3.99 9.80 -15.60
C GLU A 317 5.45 10.09 -15.97
N THR A 318 6.37 9.73 -15.07
CA THR A 318 7.82 9.93 -15.25
C THR A 318 8.63 8.65 -15.10
N ALA A 319 8.10 7.63 -14.41
CA ALA A 319 8.73 6.33 -14.31
C ALA A 319 7.68 5.23 -14.09
N TYR A 320 8.01 4.01 -14.52
CA TYR A 320 7.27 2.82 -14.15
C TYR A 320 8.18 1.59 -14.12
N TYR A 321 7.74 0.57 -13.39
CA TYR A 321 8.33 -0.77 -13.40
C TYR A 321 7.20 -1.80 -13.38
N ASP A 322 7.07 -2.57 -14.46
CA ASP A 322 6.09 -3.65 -14.55
C ASP A 322 6.53 -4.83 -13.68
N THR A 323 5.73 -5.18 -12.67
CA THR A 323 6.02 -6.31 -11.78
C THR A 323 5.31 -7.59 -12.21
N TRP A 324 4.52 -7.57 -13.28
CA TRP A 324 3.62 -8.64 -13.66
C TRP A 324 3.95 -9.19 -15.04
N ASP A 325 4.39 -10.45 -15.09
CA ASP A 325 4.88 -11.09 -16.32
C ASP A 325 3.83 -12.01 -16.99
N ASP A 326 2.68 -12.25 -16.35
CA ASP A 326 1.63 -13.12 -16.89
C ASP A 326 0.62 -12.36 -17.76
N ILE A 327 0.87 -12.40 -19.08
CA ILE A 327 0.00 -11.82 -20.11
C ILE A 327 -1.35 -12.54 -20.27
N TYR A 328 -1.55 -13.72 -19.68
CA TYR A 328 -2.79 -14.49 -19.79
C TYR A 328 -3.79 -14.16 -18.69
N ILE A 329 -3.33 -13.54 -17.61
CA ILE A 329 -4.19 -13.04 -16.54
C ILE A 329 -4.71 -11.66 -16.93
N ALA A 330 -6.03 -11.47 -16.77
CA ALA A 330 -6.67 -10.22 -17.12
C ALA A 330 -6.10 -9.05 -16.30
N HIS A 331 -5.82 -7.93 -16.97
CA HIS A 331 -5.42 -6.67 -16.35
C HIS A 331 -6.43 -6.11 -15.32
N THR A 332 -7.64 -6.66 -15.29
CA THR A 332 -8.70 -6.36 -14.33
C THR A 332 -8.62 -7.23 -13.06
N SER A 333 -7.44 -7.76 -12.71
CA SER A 333 -7.23 -8.63 -11.54
C SER A 333 -6.35 -7.95 -10.48
N TYR A 334 -6.43 -8.45 -9.25
CA TYR A 334 -5.73 -7.92 -8.06
C TYR A 334 -4.37 -8.62 -7.85
N HIS A 335 -3.69 -9.01 -8.92
CA HIS A 335 -2.36 -9.63 -8.88
C HIS A 335 -1.25 -8.60 -9.16
N GLY A 336 0.00 -8.90 -8.81
CA GLY A 336 1.13 -8.02 -9.06
C GLY A 336 1.44 -7.08 -7.88
N ALA A 337 1.75 -5.82 -8.17
CA ALA A 337 2.18 -4.84 -7.17
C ALA A 337 1.00 -4.40 -6.28
N TRP A 338 0.93 -4.97 -5.08
CA TRP A 338 -0.04 -4.54 -4.07
C TRP A 338 0.37 -3.22 -3.41
N GLY A 339 1.59 -3.14 -2.89
CA GLY A 339 2.09 -1.95 -2.18
C GLY A 339 3.36 -1.41 -2.83
N ALA A 340 3.55 -0.10 -2.74
CA ALA A 340 4.78 0.58 -3.11
C ALA A 340 5.08 1.65 -2.07
N PHE A 341 6.25 1.55 -1.42
CA PHE A 341 6.64 2.43 -0.33
C PHE A 341 7.82 3.31 -0.75
N PRO A 342 7.67 4.65 -0.84
CA PRO A 342 8.71 5.51 -1.38
C PRO A 342 9.64 6.15 -0.35
N TYR A 343 9.37 6.00 0.96
CA TYR A 343 10.04 6.79 2.00
C TYR A 343 11.21 6.03 2.63
N THR A 344 12.43 6.33 2.22
CA THR A 344 13.64 5.86 2.89
C THR A 344 14.72 6.92 2.78
#